data_AF-A0A519KM62-F1
#
_entry.id   AF-A0A519KM62-F1
#
_cell.length_a   1.000
_cell.length_b   1.000
_cell.length_c   1.000
_cell.angle_alpha   90.00
_cell.angle_beta   90.00
_cell.angle_gamma   90.00
#
_symmetry.space_group_name_H-M   'P 1'
#
loop_
_entity.id
_entity.type
_entity.pdbx_description
1 polymer ?
#
loop_
_entity_poly.entity_id
_entity_poly.type
_entity_poly.pdbx_seq_one_letter_code
_entity_poly.pdbx_strand_id
1 'polypeptide(L)' 'MTTRIARLTSRALIRVSGPDARPFLHNLLTQDVETISEGELRFGALLSPPGKLLFD' A
#
# COMPACT_ATOMS: atom_id res chain seq x y z
N MET A 1 13.31 26.40 14.95
CA MET A 1 12.42 25.22 15.08
C MET A 1 13.28 23.98 15.12
N THR A 2 13.14 23.13 16.14
CA THR A 2 13.90 21.88 16.26
C THR A 2 13.10 20.75 15.59
N THR A 3 13.61 20.18 14.51
CA THR A 3 12.95 19.08 13.79
C THR A 3 12.89 17.84 14.67
N ARG A 4 11.69 17.32 14.96
CA ARG A 4 11.49 15.99 15.57
C ARG A 4 11.23 14.97 14.48
N ILE A 5 11.99 13.87 14.52
CA ILE A 5 11.89 12.78 13.55
C ILE A 5 11.65 11.49 14.34
N ALA A 6 10.70 10.67 13.88
CA ALA A 6 10.50 9.31 14.36
C ALA A 6 10.98 8.33 13.27
N ARG A 7 11.95 7.48 13.59
CA ARG A 7 12.46 6.46 12.65
C ARG A 7 11.56 5.22 12.71
N LEU A 8 11.02 4.81 11.56
CA LEU A 8 10.18 3.61 11.43
C LEU A 8 11.00 2.45 10.85
N THR A 9 11.96 1.92 11.63
CA THR A 9 12.89 0.88 11.14
C THR A 9 12.22 -0.46 10.82
N SER A 10 11.00 -0.68 11.28
CA SER A 10 10.19 -1.86 10.96
C SER A 10 9.39 -1.74 9.66
N ARG A 11 9.41 -0.58 8.98
CA ARG A 11 8.68 -0.36 7.74
C ARG A 11 9.63 -0.28 6.55
N ALA A 12 9.22 -0.88 5.44
CA ALA A 12 9.89 -0.77 4.15
C ALA A 12 8.97 -0.05 3.15
N LEU A 13 9.58 0.69 2.22
CA LEU A 13 8.87 1.27 1.08
C LEU A 13 9.14 0.40 -0.15
N ILE A 14 8.08 -0.11 -0.76
CA ILE A 14 8.16 -0.92 -1.97
C ILE A 14 7.55 -0.13 -3.13
N ARG A 15 8.28 0.01 -4.22
CA ARG A 15 7.79 0.61 -5.46
C ARG A 15 7.43 -0.50 -6.44
N VAL A 16 6.20 -0.49 -6.93
CA VAL A 16 5.74 -1.37 -8.02
C VAL A 16 5.60 -0.51 -9.29
N SER A 17 6.15 -0.98 -10.41
CA SER A 17 6.17 -0.24 -11.67
C SER A 17 5.96 -1.16 -12.87
N GLY A 18 5.53 -0.59 -13.98
CA GLY A 18 5.18 -1.31 -15.21
C GLY A 18 3.71 -1.10 -15.58
N PRO A 19 3.31 -1.52 -16.80
CA PRO A 19 1.94 -1.33 -17.29
C PRO A 19 0.90 -1.96 -16.38
N ASP A 20 1.25 -3.08 -15.72
CA ASP A 20 0.30 -3.87 -14.92
C ASP A 20 0.36 -3.55 -13.41
N ALA A 21 1.10 -2.52 -12.98
CA ALA A 21 1.27 -2.24 -11.55
C ALA A 21 -0.05 -1.98 -10.82
N ARG A 22 -0.95 -1.18 -11.43
CA ARG A 22 -2.29 -0.91 -10.89
C ARG A 22 -3.19 -2.14 -10.83
N PRO A 23 -3.45 -2.86 -11.94
CA PRO A 23 -4.32 -4.04 -11.90
C PRO A 23 -3.76 -5.15 -11.00
N PHE A 24 -2.43 -5.30 -10.94
CA PHE A 24 -1.80 -6.21 -9.98
C PHE A 24 -2.14 -5.84 -8.52
N LEU A 25 -1.97 -4.58 -8.13
CA LEU A 25 -2.24 -4.12 -6.77
C LEU A 25 -3.74 -4.14 -6.43
N HIS A 26 -4.62 -3.83 -7.39
CA HIS A 26 -6.07 -3.90 -7.20
C HIS A 26 -6.54 -5.33 -6.88
N ASN A 27 -5.92 -6.34 -7.50
CA ASN A 27 -6.24 -7.75 -7.25
C ASN A 27 -5.61 -8.31 -5.97
N LEU A 28 -4.77 -7.53 -5.28
CA LEU A 28 -3.98 -7.99 -4.13
C LEU A 28 -4.40 -7.31 -2.82
N LEU A 29 -4.71 -6.01 -2.88
CA LEU A 29 -5.04 -5.19 -1.72
C LEU A 29 -6.55 -5.06 -1.54
N THR A 30 -6.98 -4.79 -0.31
CA THR A 30 -8.41 -4.61 0.01
C THR A 30 -9.05 -3.34 -0.57
N GLN A 31 -8.24 -2.39 -1.03
CA GLN A 31 -8.73 -1.10 -1.53
C GLN A 31 -8.96 -1.17 -3.03
N ASP A 32 -9.91 -0.37 -3.51
CA ASP A 32 -9.98 -0.07 -4.92
C ASP A 32 -8.78 0.81 -5.32
N VAL A 33 -7.73 0.21 -5.88
CA VAL A 33 -6.51 0.92 -6.30
C VAL A 33 -6.70 1.73 -7.60
N GLU A 34 -7.69 1.37 -8.42
CA GLU A 34 -7.85 1.98 -9.75
C GLU A 34 -8.33 3.42 -9.67
N THR A 35 -9.05 3.76 -8.60
CA THR A 35 -9.61 5.09 -8.36
C THR A 35 -8.68 6.01 -7.58
N ILE A 36 -7.43 5.61 -7.27
CA ILE A 36 -6.46 6.47 -6.57
C ILE A 36 -5.92 7.53 -7.54
N SER A 37 -6.09 8.80 -7.18
CA SER A 37 -5.58 9.93 -7.95
C SER A 37 -4.14 10.29 -7.56
N GLU A 38 -3.46 11.09 -8.38
CA GLU A 38 -2.13 11.58 -8.06
C GLU A 38 -2.11 12.38 -6.75
N GLY A 39 -1.13 12.12 -5.90
CA GLY A 39 -1.02 12.75 -4.57
C GLY A 39 -1.94 12.14 -3.51
N GLU A 40 -2.83 11.21 -3.86
CA GLU A 40 -3.65 10.49 -2.90
C GLU A 40 -2.93 9.27 -2.31
N LEU A 41 -3.31 8.93 -1.08
CA LEU A 41 -2.89 7.73 -0.38
C LEU A 41 -4.12 7.02 0.17
N ARG A 42 -4.09 5.69 0.15
CA ARG A 42 -5.10 4.85 0.81
C ARG A 42 -4.42 3.85 1.70
N PHE A 43 -4.98 3.69 2.89
CA PHE A 43 -4.62 2.61 3.78
C PHE A 43 -5.31 1.33 3.32
N GLY A 44 -4.56 0.25 3.21
CA GLY A 44 -5.07 -1.01 2.69
C GLY A 44 -4.44 -2.18 3.42
N ALA A 45 -4.98 -3.36 3.15
CA ALA A 45 -4.50 -4.58 3.77
C ALA A 45 -4.23 -5.65 2.72
N LEU A 46 -3.35 -6.59 3.07
CA LEU A 46 -3.15 -7.84 2.35
C LEU A 46 -3.90 -8.96 3.08
N LEU A 47 -4.71 -9.71 2.35
CA LEU A 47 -5.45 -10.85 2.88
C LEU A 47 -4.90 -12.17 2.36
N SER A 48 -5.14 -13.25 3.11
CA SER A 48 -5.01 -14.60 2.59
C SER A 48 -6.16 -14.91 1.62
N PRO A 49 -6.07 -15.98 0.80
CA PRO A 49 -7.14 -16.33 -0.13
C PRO A 49 -8.52 -16.52 0.52
N PRO A 50 -8.65 -17.11 1.73
CA PRO A 50 -9.93 -17.16 2.45
C PRO A 50 -10.37 -15.82 3.11
N GLY A 51 -9.61 -14.74 2.96
CA GLY A 51 -9.95 -13.41 3.49
C GLY A 51 -9.39 -13.09 4.89
N LYS A 52 -8.44 -13.87 5.43
CA LYS A 52 -7.81 -13.54 6.72
C LYS A 52 -6.80 -12.40 6.53
N LEU A 53 -6.83 -11.39 7.41
CA LEU A 53 -5.82 -10.34 7.45
C LEU A 53 -4.41 -10.91 7.66
N LEU A 54 -3.48 -10.55 6.76
CA LEU A 54 -2.06 -10.87 6.88
C LEU A 54 -1.26 -9.64 7.34
N PHE A 55 -1.44 -8.51 6.66
CA PHE A 55 -0.72 -7.26 6.91
C PHE A 55 -1.57 -6.03 6.55
N ASP A 56 -1.17 -4.87 7.08
CA ASP A 56 -1.72 -3.54 6.82
C ASP A 56 -0.63 -2.45 6.78
#